data_AF-A0A069IGR7-F1
#
_entry.id   AF-A0A069IGR7-F1
#
_cell.length_a   1.000
_cell.length_b   1.000
_cell.length_c   1.000
_cell.angle_alpha   90.00
_cell.angle_beta   90.00
_cell.angle_gamma   90.00
#
_symmetry.space_group_name_H-M   'P 1'
#
loop_
_entity.id
_entity.type
_entity.pdbx_description
1 polymer ?
#
loop_
_entity_poly.entity_id
_entity_poly.type
_entity_poly.pdbx_seq_one_letter_code
_entity_poly.pdbx_strand_id
1 'polypeptide(L)'
;MDMTEALVLAAVIGAALLSLLVALRNRYKLCVQAHLLLDDLVLTPVPGRQVSLVGHHNGVDVSGIVPAADILYKIESHPLELSVHSHADGPLAAKVTDWDAPHFTVQLFRGDEEIWRRDVLRNEALRIRDNIENLRKWAGSRRTGDKTIHDLDLLHI
;
A
#
# COMPACT_ATOMS: atom_id res chain seq x y z
N MET A 1 -43.41 -14.23 27.12
CA MET A 1 -42.58 -13.30 26.32
C MET A 1 -43.54 -12.40 25.60
N ASP A 2 -43.53 -11.13 25.98
CA ASP A 2 -44.46 -10.15 25.45
C ASP A 2 -44.13 -9.86 23.98
N MET A 3 -45.13 -9.52 23.16
CA MET A 3 -44.93 -9.37 21.70
C MET A 3 -43.87 -8.29 21.37
N THR A 4 -43.75 -7.29 22.22
CA THR A 4 -42.74 -6.23 22.18
C THR A 4 -41.33 -6.73 22.49
N GLU A 5 -41.16 -7.64 23.45
CA GLU A 5 -39.86 -8.25 23.79
C GLU A 5 -39.32 -9.09 22.63
N ALA A 6 -40.21 -9.85 21.98
CA ALA A 6 -39.87 -10.65 20.80
C ALA A 6 -39.38 -9.79 19.64
N LEU A 7 -40.02 -8.63 19.44
CA LEU A 7 -39.72 -7.69 18.36
C LEU A 7 -38.39 -6.95 18.58
N VAL A 8 -38.12 -6.56 19.82
CA VAL A 8 -36.82 -5.97 20.21
C VAL A 8 -35.69 -7.00 20.06
N LEU A 9 -35.90 -8.25 20.49
CA LEU A 9 -34.90 -9.30 20.37
C LEU A 9 -34.59 -9.59 18.88
N ALA A 10 -35.62 -9.68 18.03
CA ALA A 10 -35.46 -9.86 16.60
C ALA A 10 -34.70 -8.69 15.95
N ALA A 11 -34.96 -7.45 16.36
CA ALA A 11 -34.24 -6.28 15.86
C ALA A 11 -32.75 -6.29 16.26
N VAL A 12 -32.43 -6.68 17.51
CA VAL A 12 -31.05 -6.81 17.99
C VAL A 12 -30.30 -7.91 17.23
N ILE A 13 -30.93 -9.08 17.05
CA ILE A 13 -30.34 -10.19 16.28
C ILE A 13 -30.13 -9.76 14.82
N GLY A 14 -31.12 -9.09 14.22
CA GLY A 14 -31.02 -8.54 12.86
C GLY A 14 -29.87 -7.56 12.71
N ALA A 15 -29.72 -6.63 13.65
CA ALA A 15 -28.61 -5.66 13.66
C ALA A 15 -27.24 -6.34 13.83
N ALA A 16 -27.15 -7.37 14.69
CA ALA A 16 -25.92 -8.14 14.90
C ALA A 16 -25.52 -8.91 13.62
N LEU A 17 -26.47 -9.56 12.96
CA LEU A 17 -26.24 -10.25 11.69
C LEU A 17 -25.84 -9.29 10.58
N LEU A 18 -26.52 -8.14 10.46
CA LEU A 18 -26.16 -7.11 9.48
C LEU A 18 -24.74 -6.59 9.70
N SER A 19 -24.38 -6.32 10.97
CA SER A 19 -23.04 -5.89 11.35
C SER A 19 -21.97 -6.94 11.00
N LEU A 20 -22.27 -8.21 11.26
CA LEU A 20 -21.39 -9.33 10.89
C LEU A 20 -21.20 -9.44 9.37
N LEU A 21 -22.28 -9.34 8.59
CA LEU A 21 -22.23 -9.37 7.13
C LEU A 21 -21.41 -8.20 6.55
N VAL A 22 -21.59 -6.99 7.10
CA VAL A 22 -20.80 -5.82 6.70
C VAL A 22 -19.32 -6.02 7.06
N ALA A 23 -19.01 -6.55 8.25
CA ALA A 23 -17.64 -6.84 8.66
C ALA A 23 -16.97 -7.87 7.74
N LEU A 24 -17.69 -8.95 7.38
CA LEU A 24 -17.22 -9.98 6.45
C LEU A 24 -16.99 -9.40 5.04
N ARG A 25 -17.94 -8.63 4.52
CA ARG A 25 -17.82 -7.96 3.22
C ARG A 25 -16.61 -7.04 3.18
N ASN A 26 -16.40 -6.24 4.22
CA ASN A 26 -15.27 -5.32 4.31
C ASN A 26 -13.95 -6.09 4.37
N ARG A 27 -13.87 -7.17 5.15
CA ARG A 27 -12.67 -8.03 5.20
C ARG A 27 -12.38 -8.70 3.86
N TYR A 28 -13.40 -9.20 3.18
CA TYR A 28 -13.24 -9.81 1.85
C TYR A 28 -12.76 -8.79 0.82
N LYS A 29 -13.36 -7.60 0.80
CA LYS A 29 -12.94 -6.50 -0.08
C LYS A 29 -11.48 -6.12 0.16
N LEU A 30 -11.07 -5.96 1.42
CA LEU A 30 -9.68 -5.66 1.77
C LEU A 30 -8.72 -6.77 1.32
N CYS A 31 -9.11 -8.04 1.47
CA CYS A 31 -8.31 -9.18 1.02
C CYS A 31 -8.10 -9.16 -0.51
N VAL A 32 -9.17 -8.96 -1.29
CA VAL A 32 -9.08 -8.88 -2.76
C VAL A 32 -8.28 -7.66 -3.22
N GLN A 33 -8.36 -6.54 -2.49
CA GLN A 33 -7.60 -5.33 -2.81
C GLN A 33 -6.14 -5.36 -2.31
N ALA A 34 -5.77 -6.33 -1.48
CA ALA A 34 -4.44 -6.44 -0.88
C ALA A 34 -3.46 -7.28 -1.71
N HIS A 35 -3.89 -7.85 -2.83
CA HIS A 35 -2.96 -8.43 -3.80
C HIS A 35 -2.13 -7.32 -4.43
N LEU A 36 -0.81 -7.45 -4.37
CA LEU A 36 0.11 -6.51 -4.98
C LEU A 36 1.01 -7.27 -5.95
N LEU A 37 0.94 -6.90 -7.21
CA LEU A 37 1.76 -7.41 -8.29
C LEU A 37 2.77 -6.32 -8.65
N LEU A 38 4.05 -6.62 -8.45
CA LEU A 38 5.19 -5.82 -8.87
C LEU A 38 6.02 -6.69 -9.82
N ASP A 39 6.81 -6.06 -10.69
CA ASP A 39 7.49 -6.75 -11.80
C ASP A 39 8.30 -7.99 -11.37
N ASP A 40 8.95 -7.95 -10.21
CA ASP A 40 9.78 -9.06 -9.70
C ASP A 40 9.30 -9.58 -8.33
N LEU A 41 8.17 -9.08 -7.82
CA LEU A 41 7.64 -9.45 -6.51
C LEU A 41 6.11 -9.46 -6.49
N VAL A 42 5.55 -10.59 -6.07
CA VAL A 42 4.12 -10.77 -5.84
C VAL A 42 3.85 -10.91 -4.35
N LEU A 43 2.90 -10.13 -3.84
CA LEU A 43 2.38 -10.23 -2.49
C LEU A 43 0.91 -10.66 -2.56
N THR A 44 0.59 -11.79 -1.94
CA THR A 44 -0.77 -12.32 -1.90
C THR A 44 -1.19 -12.63 -0.47
N PRO A 45 -2.31 -12.10 0.03
CA PRO A 45 -2.85 -12.48 1.32
C PRO A 45 -3.20 -13.97 1.36
N VAL A 46 -2.83 -14.65 2.44
CA VAL A 46 -3.14 -16.08 2.68
C VAL A 46 -3.75 -16.28 4.07
N PRO A 47 -4.48 -17.38 4.34
CA PRO A 47 -5.13 -17.59 5.64
C PRO A 47 -4.19 -17.40 6.83
N GLY A 48 -4.74 -16.92 7.96
CA GLY A 48 -3.94 -16.70 9.18
C GLY A 48 -3.26 -15.32 9.28
N ARG A 49 -3.76 -14.30 8.55
CA ARG A 49 -3.21 -12.93 8.55
C ARG A 49 -1.78 -12.86 8.02
N GLN A 50 -1.48 -13.72 7.06
CA GLN A 50 -0.18 -13.90 6.46
C GLN A 50 -0.20 -13.43 5.01
N VAL A 51 0.99 -13.24 4.44
CA VAL A 51 1.23 -12.90 3.05
C VAL A 51 2.18 -13.92 2.48
N SER A 52 1.83 -14.48 1.34
CA SER A 52 2.77 -15.17 0.48
C SER A 52 3.52 -14.13 -0.34
N LEU A 53 4.83 -14.08 -0.13
CA LEU A 53 5.80 -13.40 -0.99
C LEU A 53 6.27 -14.42 -2.04
N VAL A 54 6.29 -14.01 -3.30
CA VAL A 54 6.89 -14.80 -4.39
C VAL A 54 7.67 -13.83 -5.27
N GLY A 55 9.00 -13.97 -5.32
CA GLY A 55 9.84 -13.04 -6.07
C GLY A 55 11.32 -13.14 -5.74
N HIS A 56 12.11 -12.32 -6.42
CA HIS A 56 13.54 -12.22 -6.19
C HIS A 56 13.94 -10.77 -5.92
N HIS A 57 14.94 -10.58 -5.06
CA HIS A 57 15.56 -9.29 -4.82
C HIS A 57 17.08 -9.43 -4.88
N ASN A 58 17.74 -8.63 -5.72
CA ASN A 58 19.19 -8.69 -5.93
C ASN A 58 19.72 -10.10 -6.26
N GLY A 59 18.94 -10.90 -7.00
CA GLY A 59 19.28 -12.28 -7.37
C GLY A 59 19.08 -13.31 -6.26
N VAL A 60 18.56 -12.91 -5.09
CA VAL A 60 18.22 -13.78 -3.97
C VAL A 60 16.72 -14.03 -3.95
N ASP A 61 16.32 -15.28 -3.75
CA ASP A 61 14.91 -15.64 -3.54
C ASP A 61 14.41 -15.06 -2.21
N VAL A 62 13.37 -14.25 -2.28
CA VAL A 62 12.69 -13.66 -1.10
C VAL A 62 11.34 -14.31 -0.82
N SER A 63 11.03 -15.38 -1.54
CA SER A 63 9.76 -16.09 -1.44
C SER A 63 9.56 -16.71 -0.05
N GLY A 64 8.32 -16.70 0.41
CA GLY A 64 7.98 -17.25 1.72
C GLY A 64 6.65 -16.73 2.24
N ILE A 65 6.18 -17.34 3.32
CA ILE A 65 4.97 -16.89 4.00
C ILE A 65 5.37 -16.13 5.25
N VAL A 66 4.92 -14.88 5.35
CA VAL A 66 5.28 -13.97 6.43
C VAL A 66 4.03 -13.32 7.03
N PRO A 67 4.07 -12.87 8.29
CA PRO A 67 3.00 -12.06 8.84
C PRO A 67 2.79 -10.79 8.02
N ALA A 68 1.54 -10.49 7.67
CA ALA A 68 1.20 -9.28 6.92
C ALA A 68 1.57 -7.98 7.67
N ALA A 69 1.70 -8.06 9.00
CA ALA A 69 2.12 -6.95 9.85
C ALA A 69 3.60 -6.58 9.67
N ASP A 70 4.43 -7.52 9.21
CA ASP A 70 5.87 -7.36 9.05
C ASP A 70 6.25 -6.76 7.69
N ILE A 71 5.26 -6.64 6.78
CA ILE A 71 5.45 -5.95 5.51
C ILE A 71 5.35 -4.44 5.74
N LEU A 72 6.46 -3.75 5.52
CA LEU A 72 6.59 -2.31 5.64
C LEU A 72 6.99 -1.71 4.29
N TYR A 73 6.81 -0.40 4.16
CA TYR A 73 7.23 0.33 2.97
C TYR A 73 7.86 1.67 3.35
N LYS A 74 8.76 2.15 2.49
CA LYS A 74 9.30 3.51 2.50
C LYS A 74 9.08 4.11 1.11
N ILE A 75 8.66 5.37 1.06
CA ILE A 75 8.54 6.13 -0.18
C ILE A 75 9.36 7.39 0.01
N GLU A 76 10.33 7.59 -0.88
CA GLU A 76 11.17 8.78 -0.93
C GLU A 76 10.80 9.56 -2.18
N SER A 77 10.54 10.86 -2.05
CA SER A 77 10.38 11.75 -3.20
C SER A 77 11.73 12.32 -3.61
N HIS A 78 12.04 12.24 -4.90
CA HIS A 78 13.18 13.00 -5.43
C HIS A 78 12.70 14.41 -5.77
N PRO A 79 13.31 15.47 -5.22
CA PRO A 79 13.01 16.81 -5.69
C PRO A 79 13.27 16.83 -7.19
N LEU A 80 12.27 17.27 -7.97
CA LEU A 80 12.53 17.66 -9.35
C LEU A 80 13.62 18.72 -9.26
N GLU A 81 14.84 18.40 -9.71
CA GLU A 81 15.78 19.44 -10.04
C GLU A 81 15.11 20.27 -11.14
N LEU A 82 14.45 21.34 -10.71
CA LEU A 82 14.07 22.46 -11.55
C LEU A 82 15.38 22.97 -12.12
N SER A 83 15.81 22.39 -13.23
CA SER A 83 16.83 22.98 -14.07
C SER A 83 16.23 24.27 -14.63
N VAL A 84 16.30 25.32 -13.82
CA VAL A 84 16.12 26.71 -14.20
C VAL A 84 17.18 26.94 -15.26
N HIS A 85 16.82 26.65 -16.51
CA HIS A 85 17.55 27.18 -17.64
C HIS A 85 17.26 28.67 -17.59
N SER A 86 18.18 29.41 -16.97
CA SER A 86 18.33 30.83 -17.23
C SER A 86 18.31 30.99 -18.75
N HIS A 87 17.30 31.71 -19.23
CA HIS A 87 17.24 32.15 -20.62
C HIS A 87 18.58 32.76 -21.02
N ALA A 88 19.28 32.06 -21.90
CA ALA A 88 20.27 32.65 -22.79
C ALA A 88 19.97 32.07 -24.18
N ASP A 89 19.24 32.87 -24.96
CA ASP A 89 19.17 32.94 -26.41
C ASP A 89 19.35 31.66 -27.24
N GLY A 90 18.24 31.20 -27.84
CA GLY A 90 18.27 30.27 -28.98
C GLY A 90 16.88 29.77 -29.39
N PRO A 91 16.54 29.74 -30.69
CA PRO A 91 15.21 29.35 -31.13
C PRO A 91 15.04 27.82 -31.03
N LEU A 92 14.19 27.41 -30.09
CA LEU A 92 13.37 26.18 -30.17
C LEU A 92 14.11 24.87 -30.46
N ALA A 93 15.31 24.66 -29.90
CA ALA A 93 15.95 23.35 -29.89
C ALA A 93 15.84 22.72 -28.48
N ALA A 94 15.09 21.62 -28.41
CA ALA A 94 15.10 20.60 -27.35
C ALA A 94 14.70 21.05 -25.93
N LYS A 95 13.41 20.97 -25.61
CA LYS A 95 12.94 20.66 -24.24
C LYS A 95 11.75 19.71 -24.27
N VAL A 96 12.00 18.51 -24.80
CA VAL A 96 11.21 17.31 -24.53
C VAL A 96 12.23 16.32 -23.99
N THR A 97 12.30 16.16 -22.66
CA THR A 97 13.06 15.16 -21.86
C THR A 97 13.39 15.84 -20.51
N ASP A 98 12.57 15.73 -19.47
CA ASP A 98 12.83 14.78 -18.37
C ASP A 98 11.58 14.57 -17.47
N TRP A 99 10.39 14.48 -18.07
CA TRP A 99 9.20 13.97 -17.35
C TRP A 99 9.21 12.44 -17.20
N ASP A 100 10.15 11.76 -17.86
CA ASP A 100 10.25 10.29 -17.88
C ASP A 100 11.08 9.70 -16.72
N ALA A 101 11.65 10.56 -15.85
CA ALA A 101 12.36 10.09 -14.66
C ALA A 101 11.36 9.74 -13.54
N PRO A 102 11.52 8.57 -12.89
CA PRO A 102 10.66 8.19 -11.78
C PRO A 102 10.82 9.16 -10.60
N HIS A 103 9.71 9.79 -10.20
CA HIS A 103 9.71 10.85 -9.18
C HIS A 103 9.78 10.33 -7.73
N PHE A 104 9.60 9.03 -7.52
CA PHE A 104 9.58 8.42 -6.20
C PHE A 104 10.37 7.12 -6.18
N THR A 105 11.20 6.90 -5.18
CA THR A 105 11.72 5.56 -4.86
C THR A 105 10.80 4.91 -3.85
N VAL A 106 10.31 3.71 -4.17
CA VAL A 106 9.53 2.87 -3.25
C VAL A 106 10.39 1.69 -2.84
N GLN A 107 10.50 1.46 -1.53
CA GLN A 107 11.16 0.30 -0.93
C GLN A 107 10.16 -0.48 -0.11
N LEU A 108 10.20 -1.80 -0.21
CA LEU A 108 9.43 -2.73 0.62
C LEU A 108 10.35 -3.51 1.53
N PHE A 109 9.90 -3.71 2.75
CA PHE A 109 10.66 -4.40 3.78
C PHE A 109 9.86 -5.54 4.39
N ARG A 110 10.56 -6.63 4.74
CA ARG A 110 10.13 -7.68 5.65
C ARG A 110 10.84 -7.45 6.98
N GLY A 111 10.18 -6.85 7.95
CA GLY A 111 10.86 -6.35 9.15
C GLY A 111 11.90 -5.31 8.79
N ASP A 112 13.18 -5.60 9.03
CA ASP A 112 14.32 -4.73 8.72
C ASP A 112 14.99 -5.06 7.36
N GLU A 113 14.53 -6.10 6.66
CA GLU A 113 15.14 -6.56 5.41
C GLU A 113 14.43 -5.97 4.20
N GLU A 114 15.17 -5.26 3.34
CA GLU A 114 14.65 -4.79 2.06
C GLU A 114 14.41 -6.00 1.13
N ILE A 115 13.17 -6.14 0.66
CA ILE A 115 12.73 -7.23 -0.22
C ILE A 115 12.36 -6.75 -1.62
N TRP A 116 12.26 -5.44 -1.83
CA TRP A 116 12.02 -4.85 -3.13
C TRP A 116 12.33 -3.36 -3.10
N ARG A 117 12.88 -2.83 -4.19
CA ARG A 117 13.10 -1.41 -4.39
C ARG A 117 12.93 -1.06 -5.85
N ARG A 118 12.22 0.03 -6.12
CA ARG A 118 12.15 0.58 -7.46
C ARG A 118 11.77 2.05 -7.47
N ASP A 119 12.25 2.73 -8.49
CA ASP A 119 11.82 4.07 -8.81
C ASP A 119 10.56 4.02 -9.68
N VAL A 120 9.51 4.70 -9.24
CA VAL A 120 8.18 4.66 -9.87
C VAL A 120 7.57 6.07 -9.95
N LEU A 121 6.50 6.19 -10.75
CA LEU A 121 5.69 7.41 -10.80
C LEU A 121 4.86 7.58 -9.53
N ARG A 122 4.44 8.83 -9.26
CA ARG A 122 3.61 9.19 -8.10
C ARG A 122 2.37 8.30 -7.93
N ASN A 123 1.63 8.09 -9.02
CA ASN A 123 0.39 7.32 -8.98
C ASN A 123 0.64 5.86 -8.60
N GLU A 124 1.75 5.29 -9.07
CA GLU A 124 2.17 3.93 -8.75
C GLU A 124 2.61 3.82 -7.29
N ALA A 125 3.39 4.79 -6.79
CA ALA A 125 3.77 4.85 -5.37
C ALA A 125 2.54 4.92 -4.44
N LEU A 126 1.53 5.73 -4.79
CA LEU A 126 0.28 5.81 -4.03
C LEU A 126 -0.54 4.50 -4.10
N ARG A 127 -0.58 3.84 -5.27
CA ARG A 127 -1.23 2.52 -5.43
C ARG A 127 -0.57 1.47 -4.55
N ILE A 128 0.76 1.41 -4.54
CA ILE A 128 1.54 0.48 -3.72
C ILE A 128 1.27 0.72 -2.23
N ARG A 129 1.34 1.99 -1.80
CA ARG A 129 1.01 2.40 -0.44
C ARG A 129 -0.38 1.92 -0.02
N ASP A 130 -1.39 2.21 -0.83
CA ASP A 130 -2.78 1.92 -0.47
C ASP A 130 -3.03 0.40 -0.41
N ASN A 131 -2.42 -0.39 -1.30
CA ASN A 131 -2.49 -1.86 -1.24
C ASN A 131 -1.84 -2.43 0.03
N ILE A 132 -0.66 -1.92 0.42
CA ILE A 132 0.02 -2.37 1.65
C ILE A 132 -0.75 -1.94 2.89
N GLU A 133 -1.31 -0.73 2.92
CA GLU A 133 -2.16 -0.30 4.02
C GLU A 133 -3.45 -1.13 4.11
N ASN A 134 -4.05 -1.52 2.98
CA ASN A 134 -5.21 -2.42 2.97
C ASN A 134 -4.86 -3.83 3.47
N LEU A 135 -3.69 -4.34 3.07
CA LEU A 135 -3.14 -5.60 3.56
C LEU A 135 -2.95 -5.58 5.09
N ARG A 136 -2.33 -4.53 5.62
CA ARG A 136 -2.09 -4.38 7.06
C ARG A 136 -3.37 -4.20 7.86
N LYS A 137 -4.35 -3.44 7.32
CA LYS A 137 -5.70 -3.34 7.89
C LYS A 137 -6.41 -4.69 7.93
N TRP A 138 -6.31 -5.48 6.86
CA TRP A 138 -6.86 -6.83 6.81
C TRP A 138 -6.22 -7.74 7.88
N ALA A 139 -4.92 -7.60 8.12
CA ALA A 139 -4.20 -8.31 9.17
C ALA A 139 -4.59 -7.88 10.61
N GLY A 140 -5.40 -6.82 10.76
CA GLY A 140 -5.71 -6.23 12.05
C GLY A 140 -4.53 -5.50 12.68
N SER A 141 -3.50 -5.15 11.89
CA SER A 141 -2.46 -4.24 12.33
C SER A 141 -3.06 -2.84 12.49
N ARG A 142 -2.72 -2.15 13.59
CA ARG A 142 -3.04 -0.71 13.69
C ARG A 142 -2.35 -0.01 12.52
N ARG A 143 -3.02 1.01 11.97
CA ARG A 143 -2.36 2.02 11.13
C ARG A 143 -1.11 2.46 11.86
N THR A 144 0.06 2.38 11.24
CA THR A 144 1.26 2.99 11.83
C THR A 144 1.10 4.50 11.72
N GLY A 145 0.52 5.09 12.76
CA GLY A 145 0.94 6.42 13.16
C GLY A 145 2.35 6.30 13.76
N ASP A 146 3.27 7.11 13.28
CA ASP A 146 4.53 7.51 13.92
C ASP A 146 5.66 6.48 14.13
N LYS A 147 5.65 5.30 13.52
CA LYS A 147 6.82 4.38 13.60
C LYS A 147 7.34 3.82 12.28
N THR A 148 6.66 4.08 11.18
CA THR A 148 7.14 3.72 9.84
C THR A 148 8.01 4.85 9.32
N ILE A 149 9.15 4.51 8.74
CA ILE A 149 10.06 5.42 8.05
C ILE A 149 9.24 6.22 7.02
N HIS A 150 8.85 7.43 7.41
CA HIS A 150 8.17 8.41 6.58
C HIS A 150 9.24 9.21 5.84
N ASP A 151 9.00 9.53 4.57
CA ASP A 151 8.76 10.93 4.21
C ASP A 151 8.07 11.00 2.84
N LEU A 152 6.74 10.98 2.90
CA LEU A 152 5.93 11.65 1.90
C LEU A 152 5.75 13.07 2.43
N ASP A 153 6.79 13.89 2.25
CA ASP A 153 6.73 15.32 2.50
C ASP A 153 5.74 15.93 1.50
N LEU A 154 4.45 15.92 1.88
CA LEU A 154 3.39 16.65 1.21
C LEU A 154 3.50 18.12 1.60
N LEU A 155 4.54 18.80 1.11
CA LEU A 155 4.63 20.26 1.10
C LEU A 155 4.96 20.73 -0.32
N HIS A 156 3.91 21.05 -1.06
CA HIS A 156 3.81 22.25 -1.88
C HIS A 156 2.33 22.48 -2.25
N ILE A 157 1.65 23.28 -1.42
CA ILE A 157 0.64 24.22 -1.89
C ILE A 157 1.22 25.61 -1.62
#